data_AF-A0A948U421-F1
#
_entry.id   AF-A0A948U421-F1
#
_cell.length_a   1.000
_cell.length_b   1.000
_cell.length_c   1.000
_cell.angle_alpha   90.00
_cell.angle_beta   90.00
_cell.angle_gamma   90.00
#
_symmetry.space_group_name_H-M   'P 1'
#
loop_
_entity.id
_entity.type
_entity.pdbx_description
1 polymer ?
#
loop_
_entity_poly.entity_id
_entity_poly.type
_entity_poly.pdbx_seq_one_letter_code
_entity_poly.pdbx_strand_id
1 'polypeptide(L)'
;MAIPWLAVLKVVPWKEVISNAPAVADGAKKLWSTVGRKPAGQAAAFEKTEVQPPSDNEVIATLQARLAAVETAAADLHSQMLASSELIKTLAEQNTQLIKRVEANRLRVVWLGATTVVVGIIAILGVFLAAAR
;
A
#
# COMPACT_ATOMS: atom_id res chain seq x y z
N MET A 1 -23.15 8.35 2.97
CA MET A 1 -23.00 8.32 4.44
C MET A 1 -21.58 7.84 4.73
N ALA A 2 -20.84 8.61 5.53
CA ALA A 2 -19.40 8.44 5.75
C ALA A 2 -19.01 6.97 5.98
N ILE A 3 -18.08 6.46 5.18
CA ILE A 3 -17.49 5.13 5.37
C ILE A 3 -16.93 5.10 6.79
N PRO A 4 -17.31 4.14 7.64
CA PRO A 4 -16.80 4.08 9.01
C PRO A 4 -15.37 3.53 8.94
N TRP A 5 -14.42 4.34 8.51
CA TRP A 5 -12.98 4.05 8.53
C TRP A 5 -12.55 3.60 9.93
N LEU A 6 -13.20 4.12 10.97
CA LEU A 6 -13.09 3.68 12.36
C LEU A 6 -13.48 2.21 12.60
N ALA A 7 -14.42 1.65 11.84
CA ALA A 7 -14.81 0.24 11.97
C ALA A 7 -13.76 -0.68 11.34
N VAL A 8 -13.14 -0.26 10.23
CA VAL A 8 -12.03 -0.99 9.60
C VAL A 8 -10.81 -0.98 10.50
N LEU A 9 -10.47 0.16 11.13
CA LEU A 9 -9.41 0.23 12.14
C LEU A 9 -9.68 -0.72 13.31
N LYS A 10 -10.93 -0.92 13.75
CA LYS A 10 -11.23 -1.84 14.86
C LYS A 10 -11.08 -3.32 14.51
N VAL A 11 -11.17 -3.69 13.22
CA VAL A 11 -11.02 -5.08 12.74
C VAL A 11 -9.56 -5.45 12.54
N VAL A 12 -8.68 -4.47 12.34
CA VAL A 12 -7.23 -4.71 12.24
C VAL A 12 -6.69 -5.18 13.59
N PRO A 13 -5.99 -6.34 13.67
CA PRO A 13 -5.41 -6.84 14.90
C PRO A 13 -4.17 -6.02 15.27
N TRP A 14 -4.37 -4.82 15.83
CA TRP A 14 -3.29 -3.91 16.23
C TRP A 14 -2.28 -4.55 17.16
N LYS A 15 -2.70 -5.53 17.96
CA LYS A 15 -1.79 -6.31 18.81
C LYS A 15 -0.73 -7.05 17.99
N GLU A 16 -1.12 -7.68 16.89
CA GLU A 16 -0.20 -8.39 15.99
C GLU A 16 0.60 -7.44 15.10
N VAL A 17 -0.01 -6.31 14.72
CA VAL A 17 0.69 -5.25 13.97
C VAL A 17 1.78 -4.60 14.81
N ILE A 18 1.50 -4.30 16.08
CA ILE A 18 2.47 -3.70 17.01
C ILE A 18 3.54 -4.72 17.42
N SER A 19 3.20 -6.00 17.60
CA SER A 19 4.20 -7.03 17.91
C SER A 19 5.15 -7.30 16.74
N ASN A 20 4.68 -7.19 15.49
CA ASN A 20 5.50 -7.36 14.29
C ASN A 20 6.08 -6.04 13.76
N ALA A 21 5.70 -4.89 14.34
CA ALA A 21 6.21 -3.57 13.97
C ALA A 21 7.74 -3.47 13.93
N PRO A 22 8.53 -3.99 14.90
CA PRO A 22 9.99 -3.92 14.80
C PRO A 22 10.53 -4.69 13.60
N ALA A 23 9.98 -5.87 13.28
CA ALA A 23 10.38 -6.65 12.10
C ALA A 23 10.04 -5.94 10.78
N VAL A 24 8.88 -5.27 10.71
CA VAL A 24 8.48 -4.47 9.56
C VAL A 24 9.34 -3.21 9.42
N ALA A 25 9.68 -2.55 10.53
CA ALA A 25 10.57 -1.39 10.56
C ALA A 25 12.01 -1.77 10.14
N ASP A 26 12.51 -2.91 10.61
CA ASP A 26 13.82 -3.42 10.23
C ASP A 26 13.86 -3.84 8.76
N GLY A 27 12.79 -4.46 8.24
CA GLY A 27 12.63 -4.77 6.82
C GLY A 27 12.63 -3.51 5.95
N ALA A 28 11.86 -2.50 6.33
CA ALA A 28 11.83 -1.20 5.65
C ALA A 28 13.19 -0.48 5.72
N LYS A 29 13.86 -0.49 6.88
CA LYS A 29 15.20 0.10 7.07
C LYS A 29 16.25 -0.62 6.22
N LYS A 30 16.17 -1.95 6.12
CA LYS A 30 17.07 -2.75 5.29
C LYS A 30 16.90 -2.43 3.80
N LEU A 31 15.66 -2.36 3.32
CA LEU A 31 15.36 -1.94 1.94
C LEU A 31 15.82 -0.51 1.67
N TRP A 32 15.52 0.43 2.58
CA TRP A 32 15.95 1.82 2.48
C TRP A 32 17.48 1.96 2.47
N SER A 33 18.18 1.21 3.33
CA SER A 33 19.64 1.19 3.35
C SER A 33 20.24 0.56 2.10
N THR A 34 19.55 -0.39 1.46
CA THR A 34 20.03 -1.04 0.23
C THR A 34 19.87 -0.11 -0.97
N VAL A 35 18.76 0.64 -1.02
CA VAL A 35 18.50 1.64 -2.07
C VAL A 35 19.35 2.89 -1.87
N GLY A 36 19.48 3.38 -0.63
CA GLY A 36 20.29 4.55 -0.29
C GLY A 36 21.81 4.32 -0.33
N ARG A 37 22.25 3.06 -0.35
CA ARG A 37 23.68 2.68 -0.42
C ARG A 37 24.12 2.21 -1.81
N LYS A 38 23.26 2.36 -2.85
CA LYS A 38 23.72 2.30 -4.25
C LYS A 38 24.83 3.35 -4.41
N PRO A 39 26.03 2.99 -4.89
CA PRO A 39 27.27 3.56 -4.38
C PRO A 39 27.57 4.92 -5.00
N ALA A 40 27.47 5.96 -4.17
CA ALA A 40 28.43 7.05 -4.24
C ALA A 40 29.75 6.53 -3.64
N GLY A 41 30.61 5.92 -4.45
CA GLY A 41 31.93 5.50 -4.00
C GLY A 41 32.41 4.15 -4.52
N GLN A 42 32.59 4.01 -5.83
CA GLN A 42 33.88 3.49 -6.29
C GLN A 42 34.87 4.65 -6.25
N ALA A 43 35.24 5.07 -5.04
CA ALA A 43 36.56 5.63 -4.82
C ALA A 43 37.49 4.40 -4.79
N ALA A 44 37.84 3.92 -5.99
CA ALA A 44 39.00 3.06 -6.12
C ALA A 44 40.16 3.79 -5.45
N ALA A 45 40.86 3.06 -4.58
CA ALA A 45 42.06 3.52 -3.91
C ALA A 45 43.00 4.13 -4.96
N PHE A 46 43.14 5.45 -4.96
CA PHE A 46 44.20 6.10 -5.72
C PHE A 46 45.49 5.90 -4.94
N GLU A 47 46.25 4.89 -5.37
CA GLU A 47 47.71 4.97 -5.32
C GLU A 47 48.14 6.38 -5.73
N LYS A 48 49.11 6.95 -5.00
CA LYS A 48 49.78 8.20 -5.40
C LYS A 48 50.49 7.97 -6.73
N THR A 49 49.77 8.13 -7.83
CA THR A 49 50.35 8.49 -9.11
C THR A 49 50.02 9.96 -9.32
N GLU A 50 51.05 10.72 -9.63
CA GLU A 50 50.99 12.16 -9.87
C GLU A 50 50.02 12.44 -11.03
N VAL A 51 48.78 12.83 -10.71
CA VAL A 51 47.74 13.12 -11.70
C VAL A 51 47.85 14.60 -12.08
N GLN A 52 48.31 14.83 -13.31
CA GLN A 52 48.24 16.10 -14.01
C GLN A 52 46.80 16.65 -13.94
N PRO A 53 46.57 17.96 -13.70
CA PRO A 53 45.22 18.49 -13.56
C PRO A 53 44.39 18.12 -14.79
N PRO A 54 43.18 17.56 -14.59
CA PRO A 54 42.33 17.17 -15.70
C PRO A 54 42.06 18.39 -16.57
N SER A 55 42.14 18.19 -17.87
CA SER A 55 41.84 19.26 -18.82
C SER A 55 40.37 19.68 -18.68
N ASP A 56 40.06 20.96 -18.90
CA ASP A 56 38.68 21.49 -18.80
C ASP A 56 37.68 20.66 -19.65
N ASN A 57 38.16 20.08 -20.77
CA ASN A 57 37.39 19.18 -21.61
C ASN A 57 37.00 17.85 -20.93
N GLU A 58 37.88 17.26 -20.12
CA GLU A 58 37.57 16.05 -19.36
C GLU A 58 36.56 16.34 -18.24
N VAL A 59 36.65 17.51 -17.61
CA VAL A 59 35.65 17.96 -16.62
C VAL A 59 34.29 18.16 -17.28
N ILE A 60 34.22 18.80 -18.45
CA ILE A 60 32.97 18.98 -19.19
C ILE A 60 32.38 17.64 -19.64
N ALA A 61 33.22 16.72 -20.15
CA ALA A 61 32.77 15.40 -20.58
C ALA A 61 32.20 14.57 -19.41
N THR A 62 32.85 14.62 -18.24
CA THR A 62 32.33 13.93 -17.04
C THR A 62 31.03 14.53 -16.52
N LEU A 63 30.87 15.87 -16.60
CA LEU A 63 29.62 16.54 -16.25
C LEU A 63 28.48 16.19 -17.21
N GLN A 64 28.75 16.13 -18.52
CA GLN A 64 27.77 15.71 -19.52
C GLN A 64 27.34 14.25 -19.32
N ALA A 65 28.29 13.35 -19.03
CA ALA A 65 27.97 11.95 -18.73
C ALA A 65 27.10 11.83 -17.46
N ARG A 66 27.38 12.64 -16.43
CA ARG A 66 26.54 12.69 -15.21
C ARG A 66 25.16 13.26 -15.49
N LEU A 67 25.05 14.31 -16.31
CA LEU A 67 23.76 14.90 -16.69
C LEU A 67 22.90 13.88 -17.44
N ALA A 68 23.48 13.20 -18.43
CA ALA A 68 22.80 12.16 -19.20
C ALA A 68 22.35 10.99 -18.31
N ALA A 69 23.18 10.57 -17.35
CA ALA A 69 22.83 9.52 -16.38
C ALA A 69 21.70 9.92 -15.43
N VAL A 70 21.68 11.19 -14.99
CA VAL A 70 20.58 11.73 -14.16
C VAL A 70 19.29 11.83 -14.95
N GLU A 71 19.36 12.25 -16.22
CA GLU A 71 18.20 12.36 -17.10
C GLU A 71 17.58 10.98 -17.41
N THR A 72 18.41 9.96 -17.65
CA THR A 72 17.92 8.58 -17.80
C THR A 72 17.28 8.05 -16.52
N ALA A 73 17.90 8.30 -15.35
CA ALA A 73 17.32 7.91 -14.08
C ALA A 73 15.98 8.62 -13.79
N ALA A 74 15.85 9.89 -14.19
CA ALA A 74 14.59 10.64 -14.05
C ALA A 74 13.49 10.09 -14.97
N ALA A 75 13.83 9.73 -16.21
CA ALA A 75 12.90 9.10 -17.15
C ALA A 75 12.42 7.74 -16.63
N ASP A 76 13.32 6.92 -16.09
CA ASP A 76 12.98 5.62 -15.48
C ASP A 76 12.07 5.78 -14.26
N LEU A 77 12.36 6.73 -13.37
CA LEU A 77 11.49 7.04 -12.23
C LEU A 77 10.10 7.50 -12.67
N HIS A 78 10.04 8.34 -13.71
CA HIS A 78 8.77 8.81 -14.26
C HIS A 78 7.95 7.65 -14.85
N SER A 79 8.60 6.74 -15.58
CA SER A 79 7.95 5.52 -16.09
C SER A 79 7.42 4.63 -14.97
N GLN A 80 8.20 4.41 -13.91
CA GLN A 80 7.78 3.65 -12.72
C GLN A 80 6.63 4.34 -11.97
N MET A 81 6.60 5.67 -11.92
CA MET A 81 5.50 6.43 -11.33
C MET A 81 4.21 6.27 -12.15
N LEU A 82 4.29 6.27 -13.48
CA LEU A 82 3.14 6.01 -14.34
C LEU A 82 2.63 4.56 -14.18
N ALA A 83 3.54 3.58 -14.15
CA ALA A 83 3.20 2.18 -13.93
C ALA A 83 2.56 1.94 -12.55
N SER A 84 3.09 2.58 -11.49
CA SER A 84 2.49 2.49 -10.16
C SER A 84 1.14 3.22 -10.06
N SER A 85 0.95 4.30 -10.81
CA SER A 85 -0.33 5.01 -10.92
C SER A 85 -1.42 4.15 -11.58
N GLU A 86 -1.05 3.34 -12.57
CA GLU A 86 -1.96 2.38 -13.18
C GLU A 86 -2.38 1.30 -12.17
N LEU A 87 -1.43 0.74 -11.41
CA LEU A 87 -1.72 -0.23 -10.35
C LEU A 87 -2.61 0.36 -9.26
N ILE A 88 -2.35 1.60 -8.82
CA ILE A 88 -3.18 2.31 -7.84
C ILE A 88 -4.60 2.50 -8.38
N LYS A 89 -4.75 2.83 -9.67
CA LYS A 89 -6.04 2.97 -10.33
C LYS A 89 -6.79 1.63 -10.39
N THR A 90 -6.11 0.54 -10.74
CA THR A 90 -6.70 -0.80 -10.74
C THR A 90 -7.14 -1.22 -9.34
N LEU A 91 -6.34 -0.93 -8.31
CA LEU A 91 -6.68 -1.23 -6.91
C LEU A 91 -7.89 -0.41 -6.42
N ALA A 92 -7.96 0.87 -6.81
CA ALA A 92 -9.08 1.75 -6.49
C ALA A 92 -10.38 1.26 -7.16
N GLU A 93 -10.31 0.83 -8.42
CA GLU A 93 -11.45 0.27 -9.14
C GLU A 93 -11.90 -1.07 -8.53
N GLN A 94 -10.94 -1.95 -8.19
CA GLN A 94 -11.23 -3.21 -7.49
C GLN A 94 -11.88 -2.97 -6.12
N ASN A 95 -11.35 -2.04 -5.32
CA ASN A 95 -11.95 -1.68 -4.03
C ASN A 95 -13.37 -1.11 -4.21
N THR A 96 -13.60 -0.29 -5.23
CA THR A 96 -14.95 0.23 -5.54
C THR A 96 -15.92 -0.89 -5.88
N GLN A 97 -15.50 -1.88 -6.68
CA GLN A 97 -16.32 -3.04 -7.02
C GLN A 97 -16.55 -3.96 -5.82
N LEU A 98 -15.54 -4.18 -4.97
CA LEU A 98 -15.68 -4.94 -3.73
C LEU A 98 -16.67 -4.29 -2.77
N ILE A 99 -16.58 -2.98 -2.56
CA ILE A 99 -17.50 -2.23 -1.71
C ILE A 99 -18.94 -2.36 -2.25
N LYS A 100 -19.14 -2.19 -3.56
CA LYS A 100 -20.47 -2.37 -4.19
C LYS A 100 -21.05 -3.77 -3.95
N ARG A 101 -20.22 -4.82 -4.09
CA ARG A 101 -20.65 -6.22 -3.84
C ARG A 101 -20.99 -6.46 -2.37
N VAL A 102 -20.17 -5.92 -1.46
CA VAL A 102 -20.40 -6.03 -0.01
C VAL A 102 -21.67 -5.30 0.41
N GLU A 103 -21.93 -4.10 -0.12
CA GLU A 103 -23.15 -3.36 0.15
C GLU A 103 -24.40 -4.13 -0.29
N ALA A 104 -24.40 -4.68 -1.50
CA ALA A 104 -25.50 -5.51 -1.99
C ALA A 104 -25.75 -6.74 -1.10
N ASN A 105 -24.68 -7.41 -0.66
CA ASN A 105 -24.79 -8.55 0.25
C ASN A 105 -25.30 -8.12 1.64
N ARG A 106 -24.82 -6.99 2.16
CA ARG A 106 -25.25 -6.43 3.45
C ARG A 106 -26.75 -6.15 3.47
N LEU A 107 -27.30 -5.56 2.40
CA LEU A 107 -28.75 -5.36 2.30
C LEU A 107 -29.54 -6.67 2.34
N ARG A 108 -29.08 -7.70 1.61
CA ARG A 108 -29.71 -9.03 1.60
C ARG A 108 -29.70 -9.68 2.99
N VAL A 109 -28.56 -9.63 3.67
CA VAL A 109 -28.41 -10.19 5.02
C VAL A 109 -29.31 -9.46 6.02
N VAL A 110 -29.40 -8.13 5.94
CA VAL A 110 -30.30 -7.35 6.81
C VAL A 110 -31.77 -7.72 6.55
N TRP A 111 -32.17 -7.87 5.29
CA TRP A 111 -33.52 -8.29 4.95
C TRP A 111 -33.86 -9.70 5.45
N LEU A 112 -32.97 -10.68 5.20
CA LEU A 112 -33.14 -12.05 5.70
C LEU A 112 -33.20 -12.09 7.23
N GLY A 113 -32.36 -11.32 7.91
CA GLY A 113 -32.39 -11.17 9.36
C GLY A 113 -33.70 -10.58 9.86
N ALA A 114 -34.20 -9.52 9.23
CA ALA A 114 -35.47 -8.91 9.56
C ALA A 114 -36.64 -9.89 9.39
N THR A 115 -36.70 -10.61 8.26
CA THR A 115 -37.73 -11.64 8.03
C THR A 115 -37.67 -12.74 9.09
N THR A 116 -36.46 -13.20 9.43
CA THR A 116 -36.26 -14.24 10.45
C THR A 116 -36.76 -13.78 11.82
N VAL A 117 -36.46 -12.53 12.21
CA VAL A 117 -36.96 -11.94 13.46
C VAL A 117 -38.48 -11.86 13.47
N VAL A 118 -39.10 -11.37 12.39
CA VAL A 118 -40.56 -11.28 12.28
C VAL A 118 -41.22 -12.65 12.40
N VAL A 119 -40.71 -13.65 11.68
CA VAL A 119 -41.22 -15.04 11.76
C VAL A 119 -41.04 -15.60 13.17
N GLY A 120 -39.90 -15.35 13.81
CA GLY A 120 -39.64 -15.75 15.19
C GLY A 120 -40.64 -15.16 16.18
N ILE A 121 -40.95 -13.85 16.05
CA ILE A 121 -41.95 -13.18 16.89
C ILE A 121 -43.34 -13.80 16.68
N ILE A 122 -43.75 -14.00 15.43
CA ILE A 122 -45.05 -14.61 15.11
C ILE A 122 -45.15 -16.03 15.69
N ALA A 123 -44.09 -16.83 15.57
CA ALA A 123 -44.05 -18.16 16.13
C ALA A 123 -44.17 -18.15 17.66
N ILE A 124 -43.44 -17.26 18.34
CA ILE A 124 -43.51 -17.11 19.81
C ILE A 124 -44.92 -16.70 20.24
N LEU A 125 -45.52 -15.72 19.58
CA LEU A 125 -46.89 -15.27 19.88
C LEU A 125 -47.92 -16.39 19.63
N GLY A 126 -47.77 -17.15 18.55
CA GLY A 126 -48.63 -18.29 18.24
C GLY A 126 -48.56 -19.39 19.30
N VAL A 127 -47.35 -19.73 19.74
CA VAL A 127 -47.14 -20.70 20.84
C VAL A 127 -47.74 -20.18 22.14
N PHE A 128 -47.54 -18.90 22.46
CA PHE A 128 -48.10 -18.29 23.67
C PHE A 128 -49.63 -18.31 23.68
N LEU A 129 -50.27 -17.95 22.56
CA LEU A 129 -51.74 -17.99 22.43
C LEU A 129 -52.29 -19.42 22.49
N ALA A 130 -51.59 -20.39 21.92
CA ALA A 130 -51.99 -21.79 21.98
C ALA A 130 -51.87 -22.36 23.42
N ALA A 131 -50.84 -21.96 24.17
CA ALA A 131 -50.65 -22.37 25.56
C ALA A 131 -51.62 -21.70 26.54
N ALA A 132 -52.15 -20.53 26.19
CA ALA A 132 -53.10 -19.77 27.01
C ALA A 132 -54.57 -20.17 26.79
N ARG A 133 -54.86 -21.08 25.84
CA ARG A 133 -56.19 -21.58 25.51
C ARG A 133 -56.43 -22.95 26.15
#